data_AF-I7K1K2-F1
#
_entry.id   AF-I7K1K2-F1
#
_cell.length_a   1.000
_cell.length_b   1.000
_cell.length_c   1.000
_cell.angle_alpha   90.00
_cell.angle_beta   90.00
_cell.angle_gamma   90.00
#
_symmetry.space_group_name_H-M   'P 1'
#
loop_
_entity.id
_entity.type
_entity.pdbx_description
1 polymer ?
#
loop_
_entity_poly.entity_id
_entity_poly.type
_entity_poly.pdbx_seq_one_letter_code
_entity_poly.pdbx_strand_id
1 'polypeptide(L)'
;MNRWKLYKGETVTTYGGSYKFKNGKRYFRIAGPRKQYIKSYNLGPVIKVNTVQGPTTVTTNTKPTTNTNNTSSNSVPPMSKDETTVTVLRNGIPLLVEVPGKDKVQPSGKYAKNGEKFTVDYLEQGIRAGTGEDGDDDWEQAIYHIKGTDYWILNLFVNAAKKMPVHNYTLANRYSLIRFTKATDLYNTNGTPQNIKLAKNSEEWKVDKLLYIWVPSENKAEEFYHLAPVRYWQNVIRLSNNGQYTKDYMPLKADNYVKASDVKFVENSVKITPSNTPEEAQAAALKK
;
A
#
# COMPACT_ATOMS: atom_id res chain seq x y z
N MET A 1 -1.81 15.37 10.35
CA MET A 1 -1.50 13.93 10.53
C MET A 1 -2.79 13.13 10.36
N ASN A 2 -2.99 12.52 9.20
CA ASN A 2 -4.17 11.67 8.98
C ASN A 2 -3.93 10.31 9.66
N ARG A 3 -4.67 10.05 10.73
CA ARG A 3 -4.72 8.73 11.37
C ARG A 3 -5.60 7.82 10.52
N TRP A 4 -5.10 6.66 10.14
CA TRP A 4 -5.89 5.61 9.49
C TRP A 4 -7.08 5.24 10.39
N LYS A 5 -8.27 5.17 9.78
CA LYS A 5 -9.54 4.84 10.45
C LYS A 5 -10.16 3.66 9.70
N LEU A 6 -10.73 2.72 10.46
CA LEU A 6 -11.57 1.64 9.96
C LEU A 6 -13.02 1.96 10.35
N TYR A 7 -13.94 1.86 9.41
CA TYR A 7 -15.37 2.10 9.59
C TYR A 7 -16.13 0.79 9.85
N LYS A 8 -17.30 0.91 10.48
CA LYS A 8 -18.13 -0.25 10.83
C LYS A 8 -18.57 -0.98 9.56
N GLY A 9 -18.36 -2.30 9.52
CA GLY A 9 -18.69 -3.15 8.37
C GLY A 9 -17.52 -3.43 7.43
N GLU A 10 -16.41 -2.71 7.55
CA GLU A 10 -15.20 -2.99 6.78
C GLU A 10 -14.46 -4.23 7.28
N THR A 11 -13.86 -4.97 6.36
CA THR A 11 -13.02 -6.13 6.67
C THR A 11 -11.56 -5.71 6.72
N VAL A 12 -10.83 -6.21 7.72
CA VAL A 12 -9.38 -6.00 7.83
C VAL A 12 -8.66 -7.34 8.01
N THR A 13 -7.53 -7.51 7.34
CA THR A 13 -6.66 -8.67 7.54
C THR A 13 -5.79 -8.45 8.76
N THR A 14 -5.89 -9.35 9.73
CA THR A 14 -5.03 -9.38 10.91
C THR A 14 -3.92 -10.41 10.78
N TYR A 15 -2.75 -10.12 11.34
CA TYR A 15 -1.56 -10.97 11.25
C TYR A 15 -1.19 -11.49 12.63
N GLY A 16 -1.22 -12.83 12.79
CA GLY A 16 -0.88 -13.51 14.02
C GLY A 16 -1.92 -13.38 15.15
N GLY A 17 -1.54 -13.80 16.35
CA GLY A 17 -2.38 -13.73 17.54
C GLY A 17 -2.50 -12.30 18.13
N SER A 18 -3.46 -12.10 19.03
CA SER A 18 -3.64 -10.80 19.69
C SER A 18 -2.56 -10.52 20.75
N TYR A 19 -2.00 -9.31 20.71
CA TYR A 19 -0.99 -8.80 21.63
C TYR A 19 -1.64 -8.05 22.79
N LYS A 20 -1.18 -8.29 24.03
CA LYS A 20 -1.58 -7.47 25.20
C LYS A 20 -0.66 -6.26 25.29
N PHE A 21 -1.24 -5.06 25.22
CA PHE A 21 -0.49 -3.81 25.30
C PHE A 21 -0.35 -3.36 26.76
N LYS A 22 0.54 -2.39 27.02
CA LYS A 22 0.78 -1.82 28.36
C LYS A 22 -0.49 -1.26 29.02
N ASN A 23 -1.49 -0.88 28.22
CA ASN A 23 -2.82 -0.44 28.70
C ASN A 23 -3.78 -1.59 29.05
N GLY A 24 -3.29 -2.83 29.12
CA GLY A 24 -4.07 -4.03 29.45
C GLY A 24 -4.99 -4.54 28.33
N LYS A 25 -5.21 -3.75 27.27
CA LYS A 25 -6.11 -4.09 26.16
C LYS A 25 -5.40 -4.96 25.12
N ARG A 26 -6.17 -5.79 24.40
CA ARG A 26 -5.64 -6.68 23.35
C ARG A 26 -5.84 -6.08 21.97
N TYR A 27 -4.82 -6.19 21.14
CA TYR A 27 -4.79 -5.66 19.78
C TYR A 27 -4.33 -6.72 18.79
N PHE A 28 -4.88 -6.69 17.58
CA PHE A 28 -4.35 -7.44 16.45
C PHE A 28 -3.49 -6.54 15.60
N ARG A 29 -2.40 -7.09 15.06
CA ARG A 29 -1.60 -6.40 14.05
C ARG A 29 -2.33 -6.42 12.72
N ILE A 30 -2.31 -5.31 12.01
CA ILE A 30 -2.86 -5.17 10.65
C ILE A 30 -1.73 -4.80 9.67
N ALA A 31 -1.93 -5.07 8.38
CA ALA A 31 -0.92 -4.83 7.34
C ALA A 31 -0.53 -3.35 7.24
N GLY A 32 0.69 -3.11 6.78
CA GLY A 32 1.20 -1.77 6.46
C GLY A 32 2.65 -1.55 6.91
N PRO A 33 3.31 -0.50 6.39
CA PRO A 33 4.73 -0.21 6.63
C PRO A 33 5.06 0.33 8.03
N ARG A 34 4.04 0.57 8.85
CA ARG A 34 4.19 0.95 10.25
C ARG A 34 3.44 -0.07 11.09
N LYS A 35 3.90 -0.30 12.32
CA LYS A 35 3.19 -1.15 13.29
C LYS A 35 1.80 -0.56 13.59
N GLN A 36 0.81 -0.99 12.83
CA GLN A 36 -0.58 -0.60 12.98
C GLN A 36 -1.33 -1.70 13.72
N TYR A 37 -2.22 -1.27 14.60
CA TYR A 37 -2.92 -2.17 15.49
C TYR A 37 -4.37 -1.76 15.61
N ILE A 38 -5.25 -2.76 15.55
CA ILE A 38 -6.66 -2.58 15.84
C ILE A 38 -7.01 -3.27 17.15
N LYS A 39 -7.83 -2.62 17.97
CA LYS A 39 -8.32 -3.21 19.22
C LYS A 39 -9.20 -4.41 18.89
N SER A 40 -8.91 -5.54 19.52
CA SER A 40 -9.67 -6.78 19.35
C SER A 40 -11.19 -6.60 19.52
N TYR A 41 -11.62 -5.80 20.50
CA TYR A 41 -13.04 -5.58 20.76
C TYR A 41 -13.79 -4.82 19.63
N ASN A 42 -13.08 -4.15 18.73
CA ASN A 42 -13.69 -3.47 17.58
C ASN A 42 -13.95 -4.41 16.40
N LEU A 43 -13.50 -5.67 16.48
CA LEU A 43 -13.62 -6.64 15.41
C LEU A 43 -14.79 -7.60 15.67
N GLY A 44 -15.50 -7.92 14.59
CA GLY A 44 -16.50 -8.99 14.57
C GLY A 44 -15.88 -10.38 14.42
N PRO A 45 -16.72 -11.41 14.22
CA PRO A 45 -16.28 -12.77 13.97
C PRO A 45 -15.29 -12.87 12.81
N VAL A 46 -14.39 -13.87 12.88
CA VAL A 46 -13.46 -14.15 11.79
C VAL A 46 -14.23 -14.71 10.59
N ILE A 47 -14.17 -14.01 9.45
CA ILE A 47 -14.90 -14.39 8.24
C ILE A 47 -14.09 -15.26 7.27
N LYS A 48 -12.76 -15.27 7.38
CA LYS A 48 -11.84 -16.09 6.58
C LYS A 48 -10.50 -16.27 7.29
N VAL A 49 -9.93 -17.47 7.23
CA VAL A 49 -8.61 -17.79 7.81
C VAL A 49 -7.68 -18.27 6.69
N ASN A 50 -6.49 -17.66 6.58
CA ASN A 50 -5.48 -18.01 5.57
C ASN A 50 -4.31 -18.84 6.15
N THR A 51 -4.45 -19.38 7.37
CA THR A 51 -3.43 -20.21 8.04
C THR A 51 -4.02 -21.50 8.59
N VAL A 52 -3.30 -22.62 8.43
CA VAL A 52 -3.59 -23.86 9.15
C VAL A 52 -3.23 -23.65 10.62
N GLN A 53 -4.23 -23.70 11.51
CA GLN A 53 -4.03 -23.53 12.95
C GLN A 53 -3.29 -24.75 13.53
N GLY A 54 -2.08 -24.55 14.06
CA GLY A 54 -1.47 -25.49 15.02
C GLY A 54 -2.25 -25.54 16.33
N PRO A 55 -2.10 -26.61 17.13
CA PRO A 55 -3.13 -27.11 18.03
C PRO A 55 -3.46 -26.10 19.12
N THR A 56 -4.72 -25.66 19.15
CA THR A 56 -5.27 -24.94 20.29
C THR A 56 -5.70 -25.99 21.30
N THR A 57 -5.09 -26.00 22.48
CA THR A 57 -5.65 -26.68 23.65
C THR A 57 -6.97 -25.99 24.00
N VAL A 58 -8.05 -26.47 23.41
CA VAL A 58 -9.41 -26.10 23.82
C VAL A 58 -9.80 -27.10 24.91
N THR A 59 -9.74 -26.67 26.16
CA THR A 59 -10.49 -27.34 27.23
C THR A 59 -11.95 -26.99 27.03
N THR A 60 -12.69 -27.84 26.32
CA THR A 60 -14.15 -27.89 26.41
C THR A 60 -14.56 -29.31 26.72
N ASN A 61 -15.12 -29.48 27.92
CA ASN A 61 -15.80 -30.68 28.37
C ASN A 61 -17.02 -30.95 27.48
N THR A 62 -16.92 -31.86 26.51
CA THR A 62 -18.02 -32.77 26.12
C THR A 62 -17.48 -33.89 25.22
N LYS A 63 -17.90 -35.13 25.49
CA LYS A 63 -17.54 -36.39 24.80
C LYS A 63 -18.87 -37.10 24.43
N PRO A 64 -18.94 -38.13 23.55
CA PRO A 64 -18.29 -38.43 22.25
C PRO A 64 -19.33 -38.70 21.12
N THR A 65 -18.90 -38.80 19.84
CA THR A 65 -19.01 -40.04 19.02
C THR A 65 -18.32 -39.95 17.64
N THR A 66 -17.41 -40.91 17.38
CA THR A 66 -17.04 -41.67 16.13
C THR A 66 -16.99 -40.95 14.76
N ASN A 67 -16.07 -41.19 13.80
CA ASN A 67 -15.07 -42.24 13.57
C ASN A 67 -14.10 -41.82 12.43
N THR A 68 -12.83 -42.25 12.54
CA THR A 68 -11.83 -42.65 11.52
C THR A 68 -11.59 -41.85 10.21
N ASN A 69 -10.38 -41.30 10.02
CA ASN A 69 -9.25 -41.95 9.33
C ASN A 69 -8.04 -41.01 9.16
N ASN A 70 -6.88 -41.45 9.64
CA ASN A 70 -5.57 -40.86 9.40
C ASN A 70 -5.15 -41.10 7.95
N THR A 71 -4.70 -40.06 7.25
CA THR A 71 -3.69 -40.21 6.20
C THR A 71 -2.81 -38.97 6.21
N SER A 72 -1.59 -39.15 6.71
CA SER A 72 -0.48 -38.22 6.62
C SER A 72 -0.06 -38.03 5.17
N SER A 73 -0.15 -36.81 4.65
CA SER A 73 0.60 -36.40 3.45
C SER A 73 1.37 -35.12 3.76
N ASN A 74 2.70 -35.22 3.71
CA ASN A 74 3.61 -34.08 3.69
C ASN A 74 3.47 -33.38 2.33
N SER A 75 2.54 -32.45 2.21
CA SER A 75 2.49 -31.53 1.07
C SER A 75 2.88 -30.14 1.55
N VAL A 76 4.09 -29.71 1.21
CA VAL A 76 4.49 -28.29 1.32
C VAL A 76 3.48 -27.48 0.49
N PRO A 77 2.75 -26.51 1.07
CA PRO A 77 1.78 -25.73 0.33
C PRO A 77 2.45 -24.98 -0.83
N PRO A 78 1.79 -24.86 -2.00
CA PRO A 78 2.34 -24.11 -3.12
C PRO A 78 2.57 -22.64 -2.72
N MET A 79 3.80 -22.19 -2.93
CA MET A 79 4.25 -20.83 -2.62
C MET A 79 3.51 -19.80 -3.50
N SER A 80 3.08 -18.68 -2.91
CA SER A 80 2.39 -17.62 -3.66
C SER A 80 3.32 -16.97 -4.71
N LYS A 81 2.78 -16.20 -5.67
CA LYS A 81 3.60 -15.49 -6.67
C LYS A 81 4.62 -14.53 -6.02
N ASP A 82 4.32 -14.09 -4.81
CA ASP A 82 5.06 -13.08 -4.04
C ASP A 82 5.94 -13.71 -2.95
N GLU A 83 6.22 -15.01 -3.06
CA GLU A 83 7.07 -15.71 -2.11
C GLU A 83 8.19 -16.47 -2.83
N THR A 84 9.36 -16.54 -2.19
CA THR A 84 10.46 -17.41 -2.60
C THR A 84 11.23 -17.91 -1.38
N THR A 85 12.07 -18.91 -1.56
CA THR A 85 13.13 -19.23 -0.60
C THR A 85 14.39 -18.46 -0.97
N VAL A 86 15.07 -17.89 0.02
CA VAL A 86 16.42 -17.32 -0.11
C VAL A 86 17.41 -18.15 0.68
N THR A 87 18.62 -18.33 0.15
CA THR A 87 19.70 -19.09 0.79
C THR A 87 20.86 -18.15 1.11
N VAL A 88 21.30 -18.12 2.37
CA VAL A 88 22.37 -17.25 2.85
C VAL A 88 23.74 -17.71 2.33
N LEU A 89 24.54 -16.76 1.83
CA LEU A 89 25.79 -17.04 1.10
C LEU A 89 27.05 -17.15 2.00
N ARG A 90 26.99 -16.65 3.24
CA ARG A 90 28.12 -16.68 4.19
C ARG A 90 27.66 -16.57 5.64
N ASN A 91 28.56 -16.86 6.59
CA ASN A 91 28.26 -16.75 8.02
C ASN A 91 28.21 -15.28 8.48
N GLY A 92 27.48 -15.03 9.56
CA GLY A 92 27.50 -13.73 10.23
C GLY A 92 26.73 -12.64 9.50
N ILE A 93 25.73 -13.01 8.69
CA ILE A 93 24.91 -12.02 7.98
C ILE A 93 23.88 -11.44 8.94
N PRO A 94 23.89 -10.11 9.17
CA PRO A 94 22.97 -9.50 10.12
C PRO A 94 21.53 -9.60 9.61
N LEU A 95 20.65 -10.09 10.48
CA LEU A 95 19.21 -9.92 10.30
C LEU A 95 18.84 -8.51 10.76
N LEU A 96 18.10 -7.78 9.94
CA LEU A 96 17.76 -6.39 10.14
C LEU A 96 16.35 -6.25 10.72
N VAL A 97 16.09 -5.17 11.44
CA VAL A 97 14.77 -4.78 11.94
C VAL A 97 14.51 -3.31 11.65
N GLU A 98 13.24 -2.95 11.52
CA GLU A 98 12.82 -1.57 11.31
C GLU A 98 13.14 -0.68 12.51
N VAL A 99 13.58 0.55 12.24
CA VAL A 99 13.75 1.58 13.27
C VAL A 99 12.43 2.33 13.44
N PRO A 100 11.78 2.26 14.62
CA PRO A 100 10.51 2.95 14.82
C PRO A 100 10.62 4.45 14.54
N GLY A 101 9.74 4.94 13.66
CA GLY A 101 9.65 6.37 13.33
C GLY A 101 10.72 6.89 12.37
N LYS A 102 11.58 6.03 11.84
CA LYS A 102 12.56 6.38 10.80
C LYS A 102 12.38 5.49 9.58
N ASP A 103 12.67 6.02 8.41
CA ASP A 103 12.68 5.26 7.16
C ASP A 103 14.02 4.49 7.01
N LYS A 104 14.32 3.62 7.97
CA LYS A 104 15.58 2.87 8.04
C LYS A 104 15.41 1.50 8.70
N VAL A 105 16.20 0.52 8.27
CA VAL A 105 16.44 -0.73 9.00
C VAL A 105 17.83 -0.74 9.65
N GLN A 106 18.01 -1.53 10.70
CA GLN A 106 19.27 -1.67 11.42
C GLN A 106 19.51 -3.12 11.87
N PRO A 107 20.76 -3.53 12.14
CA PRO A 107 21.04 -4.84 12.69
C PRO A 107 20.25 -5.12 13.97
N SER A 108 19.64 -6.31 14.03
CA SER A 108 18.84 -6.75 15.17
C SER A 108 19.65 -7.36 16.32
N GLY A 109 20.95 -7.57 16.10
CA GLY A 109 21.81 -8.39 16.96
C GLY A 109 21.71 -9.89 16.70
N LYS A 110 20.84 -10.33 15.77
CA LYS A 110 20.80 -11.71 15.27
C LYS A 110 21.50 -11.84 13.93
N TYR A 111 22.09 -13.00 13.72
CA TYR A 111 22.90 -13.29 12.54
C TYR A 111 22.51 -14.64 11.94
N ALA A 112 22.41 -14.68 10.61
CA ALA A 112 22.19 -15.89 9.85
C ALA A 112 23.52 -16.60 9.53
N LYS A 113 23.43 -17.92 9.37
CA LYS A 113 24.56 -18.79 9.03
C LYS A 113 24.59 -19.10 7.54
N ASN A 114 25.76 -19.47 7.03
CA ASN A 114 25.92 -19.92 5.66
C ASN A 114 25.00 -21.12 5.36
N GLY A 115 24.32 -21.09 4.22
CA GLY A 115 23.39 -22.13 3.79
C GLY A 115 22.03 -22.11 4.51
N GLU A 116 21.83 -21.23 5.50
CA GLU A 116 20.52 -21.05 6.13
C GLU A 116 19.50 -20.57 5.10
N LYS A 117 18.27 -21.10 5.20
CA LYS A 117 17.20 -20.83 4.24
C LYS A 117 16.05 -20.12 4.92
N PHE A 118 15.58 -19.05 4.31
CA PHE A 118 14.40 -18.31 4.76
C PHE A 118 13.33 -18.33 3.67
N THR A 119 12.08 -18.47 4.08
CA THR A 119 10.96 -18.09 3.20
C THR A 119 10.77 -16.58 3.32
N VAL A 120 10.74 -15.90 2.19
CA VAL A 120 10.55 -14.46 2.10
C VAL A 120 9.29 -14.16 1.32
N ASP A 121 8.59 -13.09 1.70
CA ASP A 121 7.28 -12.70 1.17
C ASP A 121 7.24 -11.26 0.66
N TYR A 122 8.37 -10.55 0.71
CA TYR A 122 8.47 -9.18 0.21
C TYR A 122 9.91 -8.85 -0.17
N LEU A 123 10.08 -8.11 -1.27
CA LEU A 123 11.36 -7.55 -1.72
C LEU A 123 11.21 -6.04 -1.87
N GLU A 124 12.02 -5.30 -1.12
CA GLU A 124 11.98 -3.84 -1.03
C GLU A 124 13.27 -3.19 -1.53
N GLN A 125 13.15 -2.15 -2.34
CA GLN A 125 14.22 -1.21 -2.70
C GLN A 125 13.90 0.19 -2.18
N GLY A 126 14.91 1.04 -2.03
CA GLY A 126 14.75 2.44 -1.62
C GLY A 126 15.54 2.77 -0.35
N ILE A 127 15.24 3.94 0.23
CA ILE A 127 15.99 4.56 1.33
C ILE A 127 16.29 3.64 2.53
N ARG A 128 15.41 2.67 2.81
CA ARG A 128 15.63 1.67 3.87
C ARG A 128 16.65 0.62 3.50
N ALA A 129 16.67 0.19 2.25
CA ALA A 129 17.59 -0.81 1.74
C ALA A 129 19.00 -0.26 1.49
N GLY A 130 19.17 1.06 1.58
CA GLY A 130 20.44 1.72 1.30
C GLY A 130 20.58 2.24 -0.13
N THR A 131 19.51 2.18 -0.95
CA THR A 131 19.46 2.74 -2.31
C THR A 131 18.64 4.05 -2.36
N GLY A 132 19.25 5.16 -2.77
CA GLY A 132 18.75 6.55 -2.69
C GLY A 132 18.59 7.05 -1.25
N GLU A 133 18.56 8.34 -0.88
CA GLU A 133 18.57 9.64 -1.58
C GLU A 133 20.01 10.25 -1.64
N ASP A 134 21.03 9.54 -1.11
CA ASP A 134 22.50 9.83 -1.18
C ASP A 134 23.35 8.53 -1.09
N GLY A 135 22.94 7.41 -1.72
CA GLY A 135 23.69 6.14 -1.69
C GLY A 135 23.13 5.03 -2.58
N ASP A 136 24.02 4.26 -3.23
CA ASP A 136 23.86 3.34 -4.40
C ASP A 136 22.99 3.89 -5.55
N ASP A 137 23.67 4.51 -6.52
CA ASP A 137 23.12 5.07 -7.77
C ASP A 137 22.70 3.99 -8.78
N ASP A 138 23.04 2.73 -8.53
CA ASP A 138 22.82 1.58 -9.42
C ASP A 138 21.48 0.85 -9.15
N TRP A 139 20.74 1.23 -8.10
CA TRP A 139 19.47 0.60 -7.71
C TRP A 139 19.60 -0.91 -7.48
N GLU A 140 20.78 -1.42 -7.13
CA GLU A 140 21.01 -2.87 -7.00
C GLU A 140 20.69 -3.41 -5.59
N GLN A 141 20.87 -2.59 -4.55
CA GLN A 141 20.60 -3.02 -3.18
C GLN A 141 19.09 -3.10 -2.86
N ALA A 142 18.71 -4.19 -2.21
CA ALA A 142 17.33 -4.45 -1.80
C ALA A 142 17.31 -5.25 -0.50
N ILE A 143 16.18 -5.25 0.21
CA ILE A 143 15.98 -6.08 1.41
C ILE A 143 14.78 -7.01 1.22
N TYR A 144 14.97 -8.28 1.59
CA TYR A 144 13.89 -9.25 1.68
C TYR A 144 13.29 -9.26 3.08
N HIS A 145 11.97 -9.29 3.20
CA HIS A 145 11.28 -9.57 4.46
C HIS A 145 11.19 -11.07 4.69
N ILE A 146 11.58 -11.54 5.88
CA ILE A 146 11.49 -12.95 6.26
C ILE A 146 10.08 -13.23 6.75
N LYS A 147 9.35 -14.04 5.99
CA LYS A 147 7.93 -14.35 6.21
C LYS A 147 7.69 -14.83 7.63
N GLY A 148 6.66 -14.26 8.27
CA GLY A 148 6.27 -14.61 9.64
C GLY A 148 7.18 -14.04 10.74
N THR A 149 8.10 -13.15 10.41
CA THR A 149 8.98 -12.47 11.38
C THR A 149 8.93 -10.95 11.23
N ASP A 150 9.69 -10.22 12.04
CA ASP A 150 9.97 -8.79 11.83
C ASP A 150 11.37 -8.57 11.20
N TYR A 151 12.02 -9.65 10.73
CA TYR A 151 13.39 -9.61 10.24
C TYR A 151 13.45 -9.37 8.74
N TRP A 152 14.50 -8.67 8.34
CA TRP A 152 14.85 -8.42 6.96
C TRP A 152 16.28 -8.89 6.70
N ILE A 153 16.60 -9.18 5.44
CA ILE A 153 17.94 -9.57 5.01
C ILE A 153 18.27 -8.93 3.67
N LEU A 154 19.50 -8.40 3.54
CA LEU A 154 19.95 -7.76 2.30
C LEU A 154 20.08 -8.78 1.16
N ASN A 155 19.64 -8.38 -0.02
CA ASN A 155 19.66 -9.22 -1.23
C ASN A 155 21.09 -9.66 -1.59
N LEU A 156 22.09 -8.81 -1.39
CA LEU A 156 23.49 -9.09 -1.69
C LEU A 156 24.13 -10.21 -0.85
N PHE A 157 23.44 -10.69 0.20
CA PHE A 157 23.91 -11.78 1.05
C PHE A 157 23.15 -13.09 0.87
N VAL A 158 22.21 -13.13 -0.09
CA VAL A 158 21.37 -14.30 -0.32
C VAL A 158 21.21 -14.61 -1.80
N ASN A 159 21.01 -15.88 -2.13
CA ASN A 159 20.53 -16.29 -3.45
C ASN A 159 19.03 -16.63 -3.37
N ALA A 160 18.21 -15.99 -4.20
CA ALA A 160 16.78 -16.24 -4.28
C ALA A 160 16.46 -17.35 -5.28
N ALA A 161 15.68 -18.35 -4.87
CA ALA A 161 15.27 -19.46 -5.74
C ALA A 161 14.43 -19.00 -6.94
N LYS A 162 13.77 -17.84 -6.85
CA LYS A 162 12.95 -17.22 -7.88
C LYS A 162 13.01 -15.71 -7.77
N LYS A 163 12.92 -15.02 -8.91
CA LYS A 163 12.79 -13.55 -8.97
C LYS A 163 11.45 -13.09 -8.38
N MET A 164 11.49 -12.11 -7.49
CA MET A 164 10.31 -11.46 -6.90
C MET A 164 10.04 -10.09 -7.54
N PRO A 165 8.78 -9.62 -7.53
CA PRO A 165 8.49 -8.23 -7.84
C PRO A 165 9.16 -7.30 -6.82
N VAL A 166 9.81 -6.26 -7.32
CA VAL A 166 10.52 -5.28 -6.49
C VAL A 166 9.55 -4.17 -6.09
N HIS A 167 9.51 -3.86 -4.79
CA HIS A 167 8.70 -2.77 -4.26
C HIS A 167 9.58 -1.60 -3.87
N ASN A 168 9.35 -0.44 -4.49
CA ASN A 168 10.04 0.79 -4.12
C ASN A 168 9.41 1.36 -2.84
N TYR A 169 10.17 1.43 -1.74
CA TYR A 169 9.71 1.92 -0.44
C TYR A 169 9.14 3.34 -0.50
N THR A 170 9.77 4.24 -1.26
CA THR A 170 9.32 5.62 -1.39
C THR A 170 7.95 5.69 -2.08
N LEU A 171 7.77 4.95 -3.18
CA LEU A 171 6.49 4.88 -3.89
C LEU A 171 5.42 4.17 -3.04
N ALA A 172 5.78 3.02 -2.45
CA ALA A 172 4.85 2.17 -1.71
C ALA A 172 4.36 2.79 -0.39
N ASN A 173 5.16 3.66 0.24
CA ASN A 173 4.90 4.06 1.62
C ASN A 173 4.75 5.56 1.86
N ARG A 174 5.04 6.43 0.88
CA ARG A 174 4.93 7.90 1.08
C ARG A 174 3.84 8.57 0.27
N TYR A 175 3.55 8.08 -0.93
CA TYR A 175 2.72 8.82 -1.88
C TYR A 175 1.67 7.94 -2.55
N SER A 176 0.49 8.50 -2.76
CA SER A 176 -0.48 7.99 -3.72
C SER A 176 -0.17 8.62 -5.06
N LEU A 177 0.01 7.81 -6.09
CA LEU A 177 0.51 8.27 -7.38
C LEU A 177 -0.42 7.85 -8.52
N ILE A 178 -0.57 8.76 -9.49
CA ILE A 178 -1.30 8.50 -10.74
C ILE A 178 -0.43 8.86 -11.94
N ARG A 179 -0.80 8.36 -13.11
CA ARG A 179 -0.18 8.68 -14.40
C ARG A 179 -1.22 9.12 -15.42
N PHE A 180 -0.88 10.16 -16.18
CA PHE A 180 -1.70 10.67 -17.28
C PHE A 180 -1.39 9.90 -18.55
N THR A 181 -2.31 9.03 -18.98
CA THR A 181 -2.10 8.20 -20.19
C THR A 181 -2.56 8.87 -21.49
N LYS A 182 -3.35 9.93 -21.35
CA LYS A 182 -3.89 10.79 -22.41
C LYS A 182 -3.95 12.23 -21.86
N ALA A 183 -4.26 13.20 -22.72
CA ALA A 183 -4.60 14.54 -22.24
C ALA A 183 -5.90 14.46 -21.42
N THR A 184 -5.90 15.04 -20.22
CA THR A 184 -6.99 14.86 -19.24
C THR A 184 -7.47 16.20 -18.72
N ASP A 185 -8.79 16.40 -18.68
CA ASP A 185 -9.41 17.61 -18.17
C ASP A 185 -9.17 17.80 -16.67
N LEU A 186 -8.89 19.04 -16.29
CA LEU A 186 -8.90 19.49 -14.90
C LEU A 186 -10.28 20.00 -14.52
N TYR A 187 -10.70 19.66 -13.31
CA TYR A 187 -12.00 20.01 -12.74
C TYR A 187 -11.82 20.86 -11.48
N ASN A 188 -12.81 21.72 -11.25
CA ASN A 188 -12.96 22.45 -9.98
C ASN A 188 -13.59 21.55 -8.90
N THR A 189 -13.59 22.02 -7.65
CA THR A 189 -14.23 21.34 -6.51
C THR A 189 -15.73 21.08 -6.68
N ASN A 190 -16.40 21.77 -7.60
CA ASN A 190 -17.82 21.64 -7.90
C ASN A 190 -18.11 20.76 -9.14
N GLY A 191 -17.10 20.09 -9.69
CA GLY A 191 -17.27 19.19 -10.84
C GLY A 191 -17.41 19.89 -12.19
N THR A 192 -17.20 21.21 -12.25
CA THR A 192 -17.14 21.95 -13.53
C THR A 192 -15.73 21.86 -14.14
N PRO A 193 -15.58 21.56 -15.45
CA PRO A 193 -14.30 21.63 -16.13
C PRO A 193 -13.66 23.03 -16.05
N GLN A 194 -12.35 23.08 -15.87
CA GLN A 194 -11.59 24.34 -15.85
C GLN A 194 -11.25 24.87 -17.25
N ASN A 195 -11.63 24.14 -18.31
CA ASN A 195 -11.17 24.36 -19.69
C ASN A 195 -9.64 24.31 -19.83
N ILE A 196 -8.99 23.58 -18.93
CA ILE A 196 -7.57 23.29 -18.92
C ILE A 196 -7.44 21.77 -18.89
N LYS A 197 -6.59 21.23 -19.76
CA LYS A 197 -6.19 19.83 -19.76
C LYS A 197 -4.74 19.73 -19.38
N LEU A 198 -4.40 18.75 -18.55
CA LEU A 198 -3.00 18.35 -18.39
C LEU A 198 -2.60 17.51 -19.60
N ALA A 199 -1.47 17.84 -20.22
CA ALA A 199 -0.94 17.05 -21.33
C ALA A 199 -0.52 15.65 -20.85
N LYS A 200 -0.56 14.66 -21.75
CA LYS A 200 0.06 13.37 -21.48
C LYS A 200 1.53 13.58 -21.17
N ASN A 201 1.97 13.11 -20.01
CA ASN A 201 3.38 13.08 -19.62
C ASN A 201 3.73 11.70 -19.05
N SER A 202 5.03 11.38 -19.04
CA SER A 202 5.54 10.14 -18.43
C SER A 202 5.76 10.28 -16.92
N GLU A 203 5.36 11.41 -16.34
CA GLU A 203 5.60 11.75 -14.93
C GLU A 203 4.55 11.10 -14.02
N GLU A 204 4.96 10.80 -12.78
CA GLU A 204 4.07 10.33 -11.73
C GLU A 204 3.59 11.50 -10.88
N TRP A 205 2.28 11.59 -10.69
CA TRP A 205 1.65 12.71 -10.02
C TRP A 205 1.15 12.32 -8.65
N LYS A 206 1.57 13.08 -7.64
CA LYS A 206 1.09 12.90 -6.28
C LYS A 206 -0.35 13.35 -6.14
N VAL A 207 -1.16 12.51 -5.53
CA VAL A 207 -2.53 12.80 -5.11
C VAL A 207 -2.64 12.64 -3.60
N ASP A 208 -3.50 13.43 -2.96
CA ASP A 208 -3.68 13.40 -1.50
C ASP A 208 -5.11 13.08 -1.06
N LYS A 209 -6.08 13.08 -2.00
CA LYS A 209 -7.47 12.71 -1.76
C LYS A 209 -8.05 11.96 -2.95
N LEU A 210 -8.96 11.04 -2.65
CA LEU A 210 -9.93 10.46 -3.55
C LEU A 210 -11.30 10.79 -2.97
N LEU A 211 -12.24 11.23 -3.80
CA LEU A 211 -13.56 11.68 -3.38
C LEU A 211 -14.54 11.61 -4.55
N TYR A 212 -15.84 11.55 -4.25
CA TYR A 212 -16.88 11.76 -5.24
C TYR A 212 -17.18 13.25 -5.39
N ILE A 213 -17.27 13.72 -6.62
CA ILE A 213 -17.73 15.08 -6.95
C ILE A 213 -18.90 14.95 -7.92
N TRP A 214 -19.96 15.71 -7.68
CA TRP A 214 -21.10 15.80 -8.60
C TRP A 214 -20.67 16.55 -9.87
N VAL A 215 -20.84 15.93 -11.04
CA VAL A 215 -20.53 16.53 -12.34
C VAL A 215 -21.83 17.03 -12.97
N PRO A 216 -22.10 18.35 -12.98
CA PRO A 216 -23.40 18.87 -13.40
C PRO A 216 -23.75 18.52 -14.85
N SER A 217 -22.76 18.55 -15.75
CA SER A 217 -22.94 18.23 -17.17
C SER A 217 -23.28 16.76 -17.43
N GLU A 218 -23.04 15.87 -16.46
CA GLU A 218 -23.29 14.44 -16.58
C GLU A 218 -24.41 13.97 -15.65
N ASN A 219 -24.93 14.86 -14.79
CA ASN A 219 -25.98 14.57 -13.83
C ASN A 219 -25.69 13.31 -12.97
N LYS A 220 -24.44 13.14 -12.55
CA LYS A 220 -23.98 12.03 -11.71
C LYS A 220 -22.76 12.42 -10.87
N ALA A 221 -22.54 11.66 -9.80
CA ALA A 221 -21.30 11.73 -9.03
C ALA A 221 -20.23 10.83 -9.68
N GLU A 222 -19.03 11.38 -9.83
CA GLU A 222 -17.87 10.67 -10.38
C GLU A 222 -16.73 10.69 -9.35
N GLU A 223 -15.83 9.70 -9.42
CA GLU A 223 -14.64 9.66 -8.57
C GLU A 223 -13.55 10.59 -9.12
N PHE A 224 -12.96 11.38 -8.24
CA PHE A 224 -11.89 12.30 -8.55
C PHE A 224 -10.70 12.13 -7.62
N TYR A 225 -9.51 12.19 -8.21
CA TYR A 225 -8.29 12.45 -7.47
C TYR A 225 -8.06 13.94 -7.35
N HIS A 226 -7.73 14.40 -6.14
CA HIS A 226 -7.17 15.73 -5.92
C HIS A 226 -5.67 15.68 -6.16
N LEU A 227 -5.19 16.51 -7.08
CA LEU A 227 -3.76 16.67 -7.32
C LEU A 227 -3.15 17.39 -6.12
N ALA A 228 -2.19 16.75 -5.45
CA ALA A 228 -1.46 17.42 -4.37
C ALA A 228 -0.79 18.67 -4.95
N PRO A 229 -0.71 19.78 -4.19
CA PRO A 229 -0.29 21.07 -4.72
C PRO A 229 1.09 20.96 -5.39
N VAL A 230 1.09 21.15 -6.71
CA VAL A 230 2.31 21.16 -7.52
C VAL A 230 2.79 22.60 -7.54
N ARG A 231 3.86 22.91 -6.80
CA ARG A 231 4.44 24.27 -6.73
C ARG A 231 5.25 24.65 -7.98
N TYR A 232 5.00 23.98 -9.09
CA TYR A 232 5.75 24.13 -10.32
C TYR A 232 4.82 24.46 -11.48
N TRP A 233 5.37 25.17 -12.45
CA TRP A 233 4.70 25.44 -13.71
C TRP A 233 4.61 24.15 -14.52
N GLN A 234 3.49 23.99 -15.23
CA GLN A 234 3.15 22.75 -15.91
C GLN A 234 2.75 23.02 -17.35
N ASN A 235 3.14 22.10 -18.24
CA ASN A 235 2.69 22.12 -19.62
C ASN A 235 1.24 21.67 -19.68
N VAL A 236 0.37 22.58 -20.10
CA VAL A 236 -1.07 22.36 -20.18
C VAL A 236 -1.60 22.63 -21.58
N ILE A 237 -2.82 22.21 -21.83
CA ILE A 237 -3.59 22.54 -23.03
C ILE A 237 -4.82 23.32 -22.57
N ARG A 238 -4.86 24.61 -22.88
CA ARG A 238 -5.89 25.54 -22.39
C ARG A 238 -6.81 25.97 -23.53
N LEU A 239 -8.11 26.05 -23.26
CA LEU A 239 -9.07 26.65 -24.19
C LEU A 239 -8.83 28.17 -24.22
N SER A 240 -8.49 28.67 -25.41
CA SER A 240 -8.31 30.10 -25.64
C SER A 240 -9.65 30.78 -25.99
N ASN A 241 -9.66 32.12 -25.98
CA ASN A 241 -10.87 32.92 -26.18
C ASN A 241 -11.52 32.73 -27.56
N ASN A 242 -10.78 32.22 -28.55
CA ASN A 242 -11.30 31.91 -29.88
C ASN A 242 -11.94 30.51 -29.98
N GLY A 243 -12.08 29.80 -28.86
CA GLY A 243 -12.66 28.45 -28.81
C GLY A 243 -11.68 27.33 -29.19
N GLN A 244 -10.41 27.62 -29.45
CA GLN A 244 -9.39 26.61 -29.76
C GLN A 244 -8.51 26.28 -28.55
N TYR A 245 -8.14 25.01 -28.42
CA TYR A 245 -7.18 24.55 -27.43
C TYR A 245 -5.75 24.81 -27.89
N THR A 246 -4.98 25.53 -27.08
CA THR A 246 -3.58 25.87 -27.33
C THR A 246 -2.69 25.34 -26.21
N LYS A 247 -1.43 25.01 -26.54
CA LYS A 247 -0.42 24.68 -25.51
C LYS A 247 -0.10 25.93 -24.70
N ASP A 248 0.06 25.76 -23.39
CA ASP A 248 0.39 26.82 -22.46
C ASP A 248 1.30 26.27 -21.35
N TYR A 249 1.97 27.15 -20.63
CA TYR A 249 2.81 26.81 -19.49
C TYR A 249 2.40 27.67 -18.31
N MET A 250 1.80 27.06 -17.28
CA MET A 250 1.21 27.83 -16.18
C MET A 250 1.27 27.09 -14.85
N PRO A 251 1.25 27.81 -13.71
CA PRO A 251 1.16 27.18 -12.40
C PRO A 251 -0.23 26.58 -12.18
N LEU A 252 -0.27 25.35 -11.69
CA LEU A 252 -1.51 24.72 -11.27
C LEU A 252 -1.93 25.26 -9.89
N LYS A 253 -3.18 25.66 -9.76
CA LYS A 253 -3.79 26.04 -8.46
C LYS A 253 -3.80 24.84 -7.49
N ALA A 254 -4.03 25.10 -6.21
CA ALA A 254 -4.10 24.03 -5.21
C ALA A 254 -5.28 23.07 -5.48
N ASP A 255 -6.44 23.60 -5.88
CA ASP A 255 -7.69 22.83 -6.03
C ASP A 255 -7.87 22.28 -7.46
N ASN A 256 -6.98 21.38 -7.87
CA ASN A 256 -7.10 20.69 -9.17
C ASN A 256 -7.55 19.25 -8.98
N TYR A 257 -8.61 18.87 -9.68
CA TYR A 257 -9.18 17.54 -9.63
C TYR A 257 -9.15 16.89 -11.01
N VAL A 258 -8.92 15.59 -11.04
CA VAL A 258 -8.95 14.78 -12.26
C VAL A 258 -9.83 13.55 -12.03
N LYS A 259 -10.63 13.18 -13.03
CA LYS A 259 -11.46 11.97 -12.94
C LYS A 259 -10.57 10.75 -12.80
N ALA A 260 -10.90 9.88 -11.84
CA ALA A 260 -10.15 8.66 -11.61
C ALA A 260 -10.17 7.73 -12.83
N SER A 261 -11.27 7.72 -13.59
CA SER A 261 -11.45 6.93 -14.82
C SER A 261 -10.60 7.40 -16.00
N ASP A 262 -10.07 8.63 -15.96
CA ASP A 262 -9.26 9.21 -17.05
C ASP A 262 -7.74 9.07 -16.83
N VAL A 263 -7.32 8.53 -15.70
CA VAL A 263 -5.91 8.35 -15.31
C VAL A 263 -5.64 6.90 -14.88
N LYS A 264 -4.37 6.54 -14.75
CA LYS A 264 -3.99 5.23 -14.19
C LYS A 264 -3.39 5.40 -12.82
N PHE A 265 -3.92 4.68 -11.84
CA PHE A 265 -3.30 4.56 -10.52
C PHE A 265 -2.01 3.74 -10.61
N VAL A 266 -0.96 4.15 -9.90
CA VAL A 266 0.29 3.40 -9.81
C VAL A 266 0.11 2.29 -8.77
N GLU A 267 0.02 1.04 -9.23
CA GLU A 267 -0.38 -0.13 -8.40
C GLU A 267 0.43 -0.30 -7.11
N ASN A 268 1.73 0.01 -7.16
CA ASN A 268 2.66 -0.11 -6.04
C ASN A 268 2.76 1.17 -5.19
N SER A 269 1.83 2.11 -5.34
CA SER A 269 1.76 3.33 -4.53
C SER A 269 0.70 3.23 -3.42
N VAL A 270 0.70 4.19 -2.48
CA VAL A 270 -0.24 4.18 -1.34
C VAL A 270 -1.67 4.29 -1.86
N LYS A 271 -2.50 3.26 -1.63
CA LYS A 271 -3.93 3.31 -1.97
C LYS A 271 -4.67 4.32 -1.10
N ILE A 272 -5.56 5.08 -1.72
CA ILE A 272 -6.49 6.01 -1.06
C ILE A 272 -7.91 5.57 -1.32
N THR A 273 -8.76 5.72 -0.32
CA THR A 273 -10.20 5.43 -0.40
C THR A 273 -10.98 6.74 -0.54
N PRO A 274 -12.16 6.73 -1.21
CA PRO A 274 -13.02 7.89 -1.28
C PRO A 274 -13.34 8.45 0.12
N SER A 275 -13.27 9.78 0.30
CA SER A 275 -13.54 10.44 1.59
C SER A 275 -15.02 10.72 1.87
N ASN A 276 -15.88 10.52 0.87
CA ASN A 276 -17.33 10.74 0.91
C ASN A 276 -18.02 9.69 0.03
N THR A 277 -19.35 9.72 -0.02
CA THR A 277 -20.17 8.87 -0.91
C THR A 277 -20.72 9.64 -2.13
N PRO A 278 -21.21 8.95 -3.17
CA PRO A 278 -21.92 9.58 -4.29
C PRO A 278 -23.11 10.45 -3.85
N GLU A 279 -23.89 9.97 -2.87
CA GLU A 279 -25.07 10.67 -2.33
C GLU A 279 -24.67 11.94 -1.59
N GLU A 280 -23.58 11.91 -0.83
CA GLU A 280 -23.03 13.09 -0.16
C GLU A 280 -22.56 14.14 -1.17
N ALA A 281 -21.94 13.70 -2.28
CA ALA A 281 -21.52 14.60 -3.36
C ALA A 281 -22.72 15.27 -4.05
N GLN A 282 -23.79 14.51 -4.33
CA GLN A 282 -25.03 15.03 -4.91
C GLN A 282 -25.71 16.02 -3.96
N ALA A 283 -25.86 15.65 -2.69
CA ALA A 283 -26.47 16.51 -1.68
C ALA A 283 -25.69 17.83 -1.48
N ALA A 284 -24.36 17.79 -1.54
CA ALA A 284 -23.52 18.98 -1.47
C ALA A 284 -23.71 19.92 -2.67
N ALA A 285 -23.99 19.37 -3.86
CA ALA A 285 -24.26 20.16 -5.06
C ALA A 285 -25.63 20.86 -5.03
N LEU A 286 -26.64 20.24 -4.42
CA LEU A 286 -28.02 20.77 -4.32
C LEU A 286 -28.21 21.84 -3.23
N LYS A 287 -27.23 22.02 -2.33
CA LYS A 287 -27.26 23.03 -1.26
C LYS A 287 -26.75 24.41 -1.70
N LYS A 288 -26.47 24.61 -2.99
CA LYS A 288 -25.96 25.87 -3.56
C LYS A 288 -27.06 26.70 -4.21
#